data_AF-A0A8T4WUE1-F1
#
_entry.id   AF-A0A8T4WUE1-F1
#
_cell.length_a   1.000
_cell.length_b   1.000
_cell.length_c   1.000
_cell.angle_alpha   90.00
_cell.angle_beta   90.00
_cell.angle_gamma   90.00
#
_symmetry.space_group_name_H-M   'P 1'
#
loop_
_entity.id
_entity.type
_entity.pdbx_description
1 polymer ?
#
loop_
_entity_poly.entity_id
_entity_poly.type
_entity_poly.pdbx_seq_one_letter_code
_entity_poly.pdbx_strand_id
1 'polypeptide(L)'
;MGSRWQKKRKKEHYYKKAKKEGYRSRAAYKLKQLNERYNLIHSGDTIVDLGAAPGGWLQVARELTGEKGVVLGVDLDEIEEIPAKNIKTIQGDITEEEIIENIQNELLDSPDVILSDVSPNISGIWDVDQARSVDLSILLP
;
A
#
# COMPACT_ATOMS: atom_id res chain seq x y z
N MET A 1 31.20 7.14 8.74
CA MET A 1 31.12 5.75 8.22
C MET A 1 30.07 4.84 8.89
N GLY A 2 29.27 5.29 9.88
CA GLY A 2 28.34 4.40 10.63
C GLY A 2 26.92 4.23 10.06
N SER A 3 26.40 5.17 9.27
CA SER A 3 24.96 5.22 8.96
C SER A 3 24.48 4.16 7.95
N ARG A 4 25.28 3.86 6.91
CA ARG A 4 24.90 2.92 5.86
C ARG A 4 24.90 1.47 6.34
N TRP A 5 25.87 1.12 7.18
CA TRP A 5 25.95 -0.20 7.83
C TRP A 5 24.81 -0.43 8.82
N GLN A 6 24.48 0.57 9.64
CA GLN A 6 23.33 0.51 10.54
C GLN A 6 22.00 0.39 9.77
N LYS A 7 21.81 1.19 8.71
CA LYS A 7 20.63 1.07 7.83
C LYS A 7 20.52 -0.32 7.22
N LYS A 8 21.61 -0.89 6.70
CA LYS A 8 21.62 -2.25 6.12
C LYS A 8 21.23 -3.31 7.15
N ARG A 9 21.84 -3.28 8.35
CA ARG A 9 21.49 -4.19 9.45
C ARG A 9 20.01 -4.08 9.85
N LYS A 10 19.47 -2.86 9.90
CA LYS A 10 18.05 -2.63 10.18
C LYS A 10 17.17 -3.22 9.07
N LYS A 11 17.51 -3.02 7.78
CA LYS A 11 16.80 -3.63 6.66
C LYS A 11 16.78 -5.16 6.77
N GLU A 12 17.94 -5.78 7.03
CA GLU A 12 18.06 -7.24 7.18
C GLU A 12 17.26 -7.77 8.37
N HIS A 13 17.27 -7.05 9.50
CA HIS A 13 16.47 -7.43 10.67
C HIS A 13 14.97 -7.50 10.34
N TYR A 14 14.41 -6.45 9.75
CA TYR A 14 12.97 -6.44 9.41
C TYR A 14 12.62 -7.39 8.26
N TYR A 15 13.54 -7.64 7.33
CA TYR A 15 13.35 -8.67 6.31
C TYR A 15 13.22 -10.07 6.95
N LYS A 16 14.15 -10.44 7.84
CA LYS A 16 14.10 -11.71 8.57
C LYS A 16 12.86 -11.81 9.46
N LYS A 17 12.48 -10.69 10.11
CA LYS A 17 11.31 -10.62 10.97
C LYS A 17 10.02 -10.81 10.16
N ALA A 18 9.88 -10.11 9.04
CA ALA A 18 8.73 -10.24 8.12
C ALA A 18 8.55 -11.69 7.67
N LYS A 19 9.63 -12.32 7.19
CA LYS A 19 9.61 -13.72 6.77
C LYS A 19 9.21 -14.67 7.91
N LYS A 20 9.71 -14.44 9.14
CA LYS A 20 9.37 -15.25 10.31
C LYS A 20 7.89 -15.10 10.71
N GLU A 21 7.32 -13.92 10.53
CA GLU A 21 5.92 -13.60 10.87
C GLU A 21 4.96 -13.81 9.70
N GLY A 22 5.43 -14.27 8.54
CA GLY A 22 4.60 -14.54 7.36
C GLY A 22 4.22 -13.31 6.53
N TYR A 23 4.84 -12.15 6.77
CA TYR A 23 4.66 -10.97 5.92
C TYR A 23 5.46 -11.08 4.63
N ARG A 24 4.82 -10.71 3.52
CA ARG A 24 5.41 -10.71 2.17
C ARG A 24 6.49 -9.67 1.98
N SER A 25 6.45 -8.59 2.76
CA SER A 25 7.49 -7.57 2.72
C SER A 25 7.77 -6.96 4.08
N ARG A 26 8.97 -6.41 4.23
CA ARG A 26 9.33 -5.60 5.40
C ARG A 26 8.56 -4.27 5.46
N ALA A 27 7.85 -3.89 4.40
CA ALA A 27 7.03 -2.68 4.38
C ALA A 27 5.82 -2.81 5.32
N ALA A 28 5.35 -4.02 5.61
CA ALA A 28 4.32 -4.30 6.62
C ALA A 28 4.59 -3.54 7.94
N TYR A 29 5.84 -3.52 8.41
CA TYR A 29 6.20 -2.80 9.63
C TYR A 29 6.11 -1.27 9.50
N LYS A 30 6.26 -0.70 8.29
CA LYS A 30 6.02 0.73 8.08
C LYS A 30 4.55 1.06 8.41
N LEU A 31 3.62 0.31 7.83
CA LEU A 31 2.18 0.55 8.02
C LEU A 31 1.76 0.28 9.47
N LYS A 32 2.26 -0.81 10.09
CA LYS A 32 2.02 -1.07 11.52
C LYS A 32 2.45 0.09 12.41
N GLN A 33 3.65 0.64 12.17
CA GLN A 33 4.17 1.77 12.94
C GLN A 33 3.40 3.06 12.68
N LEU A 34 2.97 3.31 11.44
CA LEU A 34 2.11 4.44 11.12
C LEU A 34 0.77 4.33 11.83
N ASN A 35 0.12 3.16 11.79
CA ASN A 35 -1.16 2.98 12.45
C ASN A 35 -1.05 3.04 13.98
N GLU A 36 0.00 2.46 14.57
CA GLU A 36 0.27 2.57 16.02
C GLU A 36 0.41 4.04 16.46
N ARG A 37 0.97 4.88 15.60
CA ARG A 37 1.24 6.28 15.92
C ARG A 37 0.05 7.21 15.66
N TYR A 38 -0.70 6.96 14.59
CA TYR A 38 -1.70 7.91 14.08
C TYR A 38 -3.11 7.35 14.05
N ASN A 39 -3.31 6.05 14.33
CA ASN A 39 -4.60 5.38 14.37
C ASN A 39 -5.43 5.63 13.09
N LEU A 40 -4.80 5.35 11.94
CA LEU A 40 -5.29 5.66 10.59
C LEU A 40 -6.38 4.69 10.10
N ILE A 41 -6.32 3.44 10.54
CA ILE A 41 -7.17 2.35 10.06
C ILE A 41 -7.92 1.75 11.25
N HIS A 42 -9.23 1.64 11.11
CA HIS A 42 -10.16 1.09 12.08
C HIS A 42 -10.80 -0.22 11.58
N SER A 43 -11.43 -0.94 12.50
CA SER A 43 -12.13 -2.18 12.18
C SER A 43 -13.35 -1.88 11.31
N GLY A 44 -13.45 -2.55 10.17
CA GLY A 44 -14.56 -2.40 9.22
C GLY A 44 -14.26 -1.48 8.05
N ASP A 45 -13.13 -0.77 8.06
CA ASP A 45 -12.79 0.18 6.99
C ASP A 45 -12.64 -0.49 5.62
N THR A 46 -12.96 0.29 4.60
CA THR A 46 -12.67 0.04 3.19
C THR A 46 -11.35 0.73 2.83
N ILE A 47 -10.35 -0.05 2.47
CA ILE A 47 -8.97 0.40 2.22
C ILE A 47 -8.63 0.20 0.75
N VAL A 48 -8.06 1.22 0.12
CA VAL A 48 -7.40 1.12 -1.19
C VAL A 48 -5.89 1.33 -1.00
N ASP A 49 -5.07 0.40 -1.47
CA ASP A 49 -3.61 0.45 -1.39
C ASP A 49 -3.02 0.54 -2.80
N LEU A 50 -2.46 1.70 -3.13
CA LEU A 50 -1.85 2.00 -4.43
C LEU A 50 -0.35 1.71 -4.36
N GLY A 51 0.17 0.95 -5.32
CA GLY A 51 1.54 0.44 -5.28
C GLY A 51 1.67 -0.72 -4.28
N ALA A 52 0.66 -1.60 -4.27
CA ALA A 52 0.50 -2.61 -3.24
C ALA A 52 1.49 -3.79 -3.33
N ALA A 53 2.16 -4.04 -4.47
CA ALA A 53 3.05 -5.18 -4.63
C ALA A 53 4.24 -5.13 -3.65
N PRO A 54 4.62 -6.24 -3.00
CA PRO A 54 4.11 -7.61 -3.15
C PRO A 54 2.93 -7.98 -2.22
N GLY A 55 2.28 -7.02 -1.57
CA GLY A 55 1.09 -7.21 -0.73
C GLY A 55 1.35 -7.13 0.78
N GLY A 56 2.50 -6.61 1.20
CA GLY A 56 2.84 -6.50 2.63
C GLY A 56 1.95 -5.50 3.40
N TRP A 57 1.48 -4.44 2.74
CA TRP A 57 0.52 -3.50 3.31
C TRP A 57 -0.90 -4.06 3.29
N LEU A 58 -1.32 -4.75 2.22
CA LEU A 58 -2.58 -5.49 2.17
C LEU A 58 -2.77 -6.45 3.36
N GLN A 59 -1.73 -7.22 3.72
CA GLN A 59 -1.78 -8.12 4.88
C GLN A 59 -2.06 -7.35 6.18
N VAL A 60 -1.40 -6.21 6.38
CA VAL A 60 -1.56 -5.40 7.59
C VAL A 60 -2.90 -4.66 7.60
N ALA A 61 -3.31 -4.09 6.46
CA ALA A 61 -4.61 -3.46 6.32
C ALA A 61 -5.71 -4.46 6.69
N ARG A 62 -5.64 -5.69 6.15
CA ARG A 62 -6.60 -6.74 6.48
C ARG A 62 -6.60 -7.14 7.96
N GLU A 63 -5.43 -7.21 8.60
CA GLU A 63 -5.35 -7.47 10.05
C GLU A 63 -6.06 -6.37 10.86
N LEU A 64 -5.93 -5.11 10.45
CA LEU A 64 -6.49 -3.95 11.15
C LEU A 64 -8.00 -3.79 10.91
N THR A 65 -8.45 -3.99 9.67
CA THR A 65 -9.87 -3.83 9.32
C THR A 65 -10.74 -5.03 9.69
N GLY A 66 -10.14 -6.21 9.87
CA GLY A 66 -10.86 -7.42 10.24
C GLY A 66 -11.67 -8.03 9.10
N GLU A 67 -12.56 -8.98 9.42
CA GLU A 67 -13.36 -9.72 8.43
C GLU A 67 -14.45 -8.90 7.75
N LYS A 68 -14.86 -7.79 8.38
CA LYS A 68 -15.94 -6.93 7.89
C LYS A 68 -15.45 -5.81 6.97
N GLY A 69 -14.18 -5.45 7.04
CA GLY A 69 -13.61 -4.45 6.15
C GLY A 69 -13.33 -5.00 4.76
N VAL A 70 -12.93 -4.12 3.85
CA VAL A 70 -12.57 -4.46 2.47
C VAL A 70 -11.17 -3.91 2.22
N VAL A 71 -10.33 -4.67 1.52
CA VAL A 71 -8.99 -4.23 1.16
C VAL A 71 -8.78 -4.47 -0.33
N LEU A 72 -8.54 -3.40 -1.08
CA LEU A 72 -8.26 -3.44 -2.50
C LEU A 72 -6.82 -2.99 -2.75
N GLY A 73 -6.00 -3.87 -3.33
CA GLY A 73 -4.65 -3.53 -3.77
C GLY A 73 -4.59 -3.25 -5.26
N VAL A 74 -3.84 -2.22 -5.64
CA VAL A 74 -3.62 -1.89 -7.05
C VAL A 74 -2.12 -1.72 -7.29
N ASP A 75 -1.59 -2.40 -8.30
CA ASP A 75 -0.18 -2.29 -8.68
C ASP A 75 0.02 -2.64 -10.16
N LEU A 76 1.11 -2.18 -10.75
CA LEU A 76 1.54 -2.59 -12.09
C LEU A 76 1.99 -4.06 -12.10
N ASP A 77 2.64 -4.48 -11.02
CA ASP A 77 3.11 -5.85 -10.86
C ASP A 77 1.99 -6.76 -10.31
N GLU A 78 1.99 -8.02 -10.74
CA GLU A 78 1.07 -9.02 -10.21
C GLU A 78 1.31 -9.23 -8.71
N ILE A 79 0.23 -9.24 -7.94
CA ILE A 79 0.24 -9.53 -6.51
C ILE A 79 -0.26 -10.97 -6.33
N GLU A 80 0.60 -11.84 -5.81
CA GLU A 80 0.20 -13.23 -5.51
C GLU A 80 -1.07 -13.26 -4.63
N GLU A 81 -1.91 -14.29 -4.76
CA GLU A 81 -3.17 -14.36 -3.99
C GLU A 81 -2.92 -14.40 -2.48
N ILE A 82 -3.49 -13.45 -1.72
CA ILE A 82 -3.50 -13.48 -0.25
C ILE A 82 -4.76 -14.22 0.18
N PRO A 83 -4.67 -15.30 0.99
CA PRO A 83 -5.81 -16.15 1.34
C PRO A 83 -6.77 -15.46 2.33
N ALA A 84 -7.53 -14.48 1.85
CA ALA A 84 -8.57 -13.75 2.58
C ALA A 84 -9.69 -13.32 1.61
N LYS A 85 -10.94 -13.61 1.97
CA LYS A 85 -12.10 -13.36 1.09
C LYS A 85 -12.37 -11.88 0.80
N ASN A 86 -11.89 -11.00 1.66
CA ASN A 86 -12.11 -9.55 1.61
C ASN A 86 -10.85 -8.78 1.20
N ILE A 87 -9.87 -9.47 0.61
CA ILE A 87 -8.80 -8.83 -0.15
C ILE A 87 -9.09 -9.04 -1.63
N LYS A 88 -9.04 -7.96 -2.41
CA LYS A 88 -9.06 -7.97 -3.87
C LYS A 88 -7.81 -7.29 -4.40
N THR A 89 -7.40 -7.65 -5.60
CA THR A 89 -6.24 -7.05 -6.27
C THR A 89 -6.56 -6.76 -7.72
N ILE A 90 -6.17 -5.57 -8.19
CA ILE A 90 -6.22 -5.17 -9.59
C ILE A 90 -4.78 -4.97 -10.04
N GLN A 91 -4.42 -5.57 -11.17
CA GLN A 91 -3.16 -5.28 -11.84
C GLN A 91 -3.41 -4.22 -12.91
N GLY A 92 -2.73 -3.07 -12.81
CA GLY A 92 -2.87 -1.99 -13.79
C GLY A 92 -2.24 -0.67 -13.36
N ASP A 93 -2.13 0.25 -14.31
CA ASP A 93 -1.62 1.60 -14.08
C ASP A 93 -2.75 2.50 -13.56
N ILE A 94 -2.59 3.03 -12.35
CA ILE A 94 -3.57 3.91 -11.70
C ILE A 94 -3.79 5.25 -12.44
N THR A 95 -2.95 5.57 -13.42
CA THR A 95 -3.12 6.74 -14.29
C THR A 95 -4.04 6.48 -15.49
N GLU A 96 -4.42 5.22 -15.74
CA GLU A 96 -5.37 4.84 -16.79
C GLU A 96 -6.81 4.93 -16.27
N GLU A 97 -7.69 5.58 -17.05
CA GLU A 97 -9.11 5.75 -16.71
C GLU A 97 -9.81 4.40 -16.46
N GLU A 98 -9.49 3.38 -17.26
CA GLU A 98 -10.04 2.02 -17.10
C GLU A 98 -9.72 1.43 -15.71
N ILE A 99 -8.52 1.67 -15.18
CA ILE A 99 -8.14 1.16 -13.86
C ILE A 99 -8.87 1.92 -12.76
N ILE A 100 -9.07 3.23 -12.92
CA ILE A 100 -9.86 4.05 -11.99
C ILE A 100 -11.32 3.56 -11.97
N GLU A 101 -11.92 3.31 -13.14
CA GLU A 101 -13.27 2.74 -13.24
C GLU A 101 -13.36 1.35 -12.59
N ASN A 102 -12.37 0.49 -12.82
CA ASN A 102 -12.31 -0.83 -12.20
C ASN A 102 -12.23 -0.74 -10.66
N ILE A 103 -11.43 0.19 -10.13
CA ILE A 103 -11.39 0.46 -8.68
C ILE A 103 -12.78 0.87 -8.19
N GLN A 104 -13.42 1.84 -8.86
CA GLN A 104 -14.75 2.32 -8.46
C GLN A 104 -15.82 1.22 -8.49
N ASN A 105 -15.78 0.34 -9.50
CA ASN A 105 -16.72 -0.77 -9.64
C ASN A 105 -16.55 -1.86 -8.57
N GLU A 106 -15.34 -2.02 -8.02
CA GLU A 106 -15.07 -3.00 -6.98
C GLU A 106 -15.48 -2.52 -5.58
N LEU A 107 -15.67 -1.21 -5.40
CA LEU A 107 -16.06 -0.57 -4.16
C LEU A 107 -17.58 -0.33 -4.12
N LEU A 108 -18.21 -0.58 -2.97
CA LEU A 108 -19.63 -0.29 -2.77
C LEU A 108 -19.88 1.18 -2.45
N ASP A 109 -18.92 1.82 -1.78
CA ASP A 109 -18.91 3.21 -1.33
C ASP A 109 -17.48 3.76 -1.43
N SER A 110 -17.31 5.07 -1.23
CA SER A 110 -15.99 5.71 -1.16
C SER A 110 -15.09 5.03 -0.11
N PRO A 111 -13.78 4.89 -0.38
CA PRO A 111 -12.85 4.29 0.57
C PRO A 111 -12.69 5.17 1.82
N ASP A 112 -12.60 4.54 2.98
CA ASP A 112 -12.32 5.23 4.24
C ASP A 112 -10.85 5.68 4.31
N VAL A 113 -9.94 4.87 3.75
CA VAL A 113 -8.50 5.16 3.71
C VAL A 113 -7.90 4.78 2.36
N ILE A 114 -7.11 5.69 1.81
CA ILE A 114 -6.26 5.45 0.65
C ILE A 114 -4.81 5.47 1.11
N LEU A 115 -4.12 4.36 0.90
CA LEU A 115 -2.69 4.18 1.13
C LEU A 115 -1.96 4.31 -0.21
N SER A 116 -0.78 4.92 -0.19
CA SER A 116 0.08 4.97 -1.38
C SER A 116 1.56 4.92 -0.96
N ASP A 117 2.28 3.92 -1.48
CA ASP A 117 3.75 3.91 -1.53
C ASP A 117 4.21 4.11 -2.99
N VAL A 118 3.31 4.58 -3.88
CA VAL A 118 3.63 4.95 -5.27
C VAL A 118 4.52 6.20 -5.23
N SER A 119 5.72 6.06 -5.76
CA SER A 119 6.55 7.19 -6.13
C SER A 119 6.43 7.36 -7.64
N PRO A 120 6.20 8.58 -8.17
CA PRO A 120 6.35 8.81 -9.59
C PRO A 120 7.77 8.39 -10.02
N ASN A 121 7.95 7.99 -11.29
CA ASN A 121 9.28 7.77 -11.87
C ASN A 121 10.11 9.05 -11.67
N ILE A 122 10.97 9.04 -10.65
CA ILE A 122 11.80 10.17 -10.22
C ILE A 122 12.76 10.46 -11.36
N SER A 123 12.49 11.53 -12.10
CA SER A 123 13.36 12.01 -13.18
C SER A 123 14.65 12.62 -12.63
N GLY A 124 14.70 12.89 -11.31
CA GLY A 124 15.83 13.51 -10.62
C GLY A 124 15.76 15.05 -10.63
N ILE A 125 14.64 15.63 -11.07
CA ILE A 125 14.41 17.08 -11.10
C ILE A 125 13.32 17.41 -10.08
N TRP A 126 13.75 18.01 -8.96
CA TRP A 126 12.95 18.25 -7.75
C TRP A 126 11.62 18.99 -7.97
N ASP A 127 11.56 19.91 -8.93
CA ASP A 127 10.36 20.72 -9.19
C ASP A 127 9.27 19.97 -9.95
N VAL A 128 9.64 18.99 -10.79
CA VAL A 128 8.70 18.16 -11.56
C VAL A 128 8.13 17.04 -10.70
N ASP A 129 8.94 16.52 -9.77
CA ASP A 129 8.53 15.44 -8.87
C ASP A 129 7.53 15.93 -7.79
N GLN A 130 7.54 17.22 -7.42
CA GLN A 130 6.50 17.84 -6.58
C GLN A 130 5.15 17.96 -7.30
N ALA A 131 5.15 18.41 -8.57
CA ALA A 131 3.92 18.56 -9.35
C ALA A 131 3.19 17.22 -9.56
N ARG A 132 3.93 16.15 -9.88
CA ARG A 132 3.36 14.81 -10.08
C ARG A 132 2.77 14.20 -8.81
N SER A 133 3.37 14.47 -7.66
CA SER A 133 2.82 14.03 -6.38
C SER A 133 1.52 14.75 -6.03
N VAL A 134 1.33 15.98 -6.51
CA VAL A 134 0.08 16.73 -6.36
C VAL A 134 -0.97 16.22 -7.34
N ASP A 135 -0.62 15.95 -8.60
CA ASP A 135 -1.56 15.40 -9.60
C ASP A 135 -2.13 14.03 -9.17
N LEU A 136 -1.32 13.14 -8.59
CA LEU A 136 -1.80 11.88 -8.00
C LEU A 136 -2.78 12.09 -6.85
N SER A 137 -2.64 13.16 -6.07
CA SER A 137 -3.55 13.45 -4.95
C SER A 137 -4.90 14.02 -5.37
N ILE A 138 -5.02 14.49 -6.62
CA ILE A 138 -6.24 15.11 -7.18
C ILE A 138 -7.07 14.10 -8.00
N LEU A 139 -6.50 12.94 -8.36
CA LEU A 139 -7.12 11.92 -9.20
C LEU A 139 -8.21 11.08 -8.51
N LEU A 140 -8.35 11.18 -7.18
CA LEU A 140 -9.35 10.42 -6.42
C LEU A 140 -10.26 11.41 -5.66
N PRO A 141 -11.44 11.78 -6.22
CA PRO A 141 -12.46 12.55 -5.50
C PRO A 141 -13.14 11.75 -4.38
#